data_AF-A0A951MBK1-F1
#
_entry.id   AF-A0A951MBK1-F1
#
_cell.length_a   1.000
_cell.length_b   1.000
_cell.length_c   1.000
_cell.angle_alpha   90.00
_cell.angle_beta   90.00
_cell.angle_gamma   90.00
#
_symmetry.space_group_name_H-M   'P 1'
#
loop_
_entity.id
_entity.type
_entity.pdbx_description
1 polymer ?
#
loop_
_entity_poly.entity_id
_entity_poly.type
_entity_poly.pdbx_seq_one_letter_code
_entity_poly.pdbx_strand_id
1 'polypeptide(L)'
;QPPHAVKRLPHAPSAAPRWPILGALVAVVLGAHLVLLAGGFTLNLPGLRHGDSNPAIEAVGAVGPTPAAHAGATPAPGISAVRVSSVRWIAPAPASQAPAPTLLPPAPPAAPAPRAKIQPLPPAVLVPTVAVVAPPPVQDVAPAHETAPQEPASPPEVAIEPATESTVADVATTETDDTLLAAATPGKPRTSAPTSQLPPAQLPASTRLLYDVTGQVKGIGYRAEGTLNWTMADGRYDARMEMRVPLLGSRSQTSVGRVGPGGLMPERFADKSRSEKAAHFETEKQRITFSNNAPEAPLQPGAQDRLSLFLQLAGLLQARPQAYTTGQTVDMQVAGTGDAPLWRFEVGAESTLSLPAGEFKVRRLVRLPRKEFDSTVEMWLAPSLGHLPVRLRVTQSSGDVADQQLRQMP
;
A
#
# COMPACT_ATOMS: atom_id res chain seq x y z
N GLN A 1 50.90 0.95 -69.45
CA GLN A 1 50.13 1.77 -68.49
C GLN A 1 50.22 1.10 -67.12
N PRO A 2 51.05 1.61 -66.19
CA PRO A 2 51.22 1.00 -64.87
C PRO A 2 50.00 1.27 -63.95
N PRO A 3 49.73 0.40 -62.95
CA PRO A 3 48.55 0.54 -62.09
C PRO A 3 48.68 1.68 -61.06
N HIS A 4 47.56 2.33 -60.74
CA HIS A 4 47.50 3.40 -59.75
C HIS A 4 47.65 2.87 -58.31
N ALA A 5 48.66 3.36 -57.59
CA ALA A 5 48.82 3.09 -56.16
C ALA A 5 47.82 3.92 -55.32
N VAL A 6 46.81 3.25 -54.74
CA VAL A 6 45.84 3.91 -53.85
C VAL A 6 46.48 4.19 -52.49
N LYS A 7 46.77 5.46 -52.24
CA LYS A 7 47.45 5.96 -51.05
C LYS A 7 46.52 5.94 -49.83
N ARG A 8 46.65 4.94 -48.95
CA ARG A 8 45.88 4.88 -47.69
C ARG A 8 46.27 6.03 -46.77
N LEU A 9 45.28 6.83 -46.36
CA LEU A 9 45.43 7.83 -45.30
C LEU A 9 45.37 7.13 -43.93
N PRO A 10 46.21 7.50 -42.95
CA PRO A 10 46.12 6.97 -41.60
C PRO A 10 44.91 7.55 -40.86
N HIS A 11 44.12 6.70 -40.20
CA HIS A 11 43.11 7.17 -39.24
C HIS A 11 43.82 7.74 -38.01
N ALA A 12 43.58 9.03 -37.73
CA ALA A 12 43.95 9.61 -36.45
C ALA A 12 43.05 9.03 -35.34
N PRO A 13 43.59 8.60 -34.19
CA PRO A 13 42.77 8.15 -33.06
C PRO A 13 41.97 9.34 -32.50
N SER A 14 40.67 9.16 -32.26
CA SER A 14 39.87 10.16 -31.55
C SER A 14 40.45 10.36 -30.15
N ALA A 15 40.84 11.59 -29.82
CA ALA A 15 41.40 11.92 -28.52
C ALA A 15 40.33 11.73 -27.43
N ALA A 16 40.52 10.75 -26.55
CA ALA A 16 39.66 10.55 -25.39
C ALA A 16 39.61 11.84 -24.54
N PRO A 17 38.44 12.23 -24.02
CA PRO A 17 38.30 13.47 -23.27
C PRO A 17 39.21 13.44 -22.04
N ARG A 18 40.09 14.45 -21.93
CA ARG A 18 41.06 14.55 -20.84
C ARG A 18 40.31 14.61 -19.51
N TRP A 19 40.73 13.81 -18.53
CA TRP A 19 40.12 13.70 -17.19
C TRP A 19 39.60 15.00 -16.55
N PRO A 20 40.30 16.16 -16.56
CA PRO A 20 39.75 17.41 -16.04
C PRO A 20 38.47 17.89 -16.73
N ILE A 21 38.28 17.60 -18.03
CA ILE A 21 37.03 17.92 -18.76
C ILE A 21 35.88 17.06 -18.22
N LEU A 22 36.13 15.77 -17.98
CA LEU A 22 35.14 14.86 -17.42
C LEU A 22 34.75 15.26 -15.99
N GLY A 23 35.74 15.63 -15.17
CA GLY A 23 35.52 16.15 -13.80
C GLY A 23 34.72 17.46 -13.78
N ALA A 24 35.02 18.40 -14.68
CA ALA A 24 34.25 19.63 -14.84
C ALA A 24 32.79 19.35 -15.25
N LEU A 25 32.57 18.41 -16.17
CA LEU A 25 31.22 18.00 -16.59
C LEU A 25 30.41 17.39 -15.44
N VAL A 26 31.04 16.50 -14.66
CA VAL A 26 30.43 15.90 -13.45
C VAL A 26 30.09 16.97 -12.41
N ALA A 27 30.99 17.94 -12.17
CA ALA A 27 30.75 19.04 -11.24
C ALA A 27 29.59 19.95 -11.69
N VAL A 28 29.48 20.26 -12.99
CA VAL A 28 28.36 21.02 -13.56
C VAL A 28 27.03 20.27 -13.43
N VAL A 29 27.02 18.95 -13.69
CA VAL A 29 25.80 18.14 -13.55
C VAL A 29 25.37 18.02 -12.08
N LEU A 30 26.30 17.87 -11.13
CA LEU A 30 26.01 17.90 -9.70
C LEU A 30 25.48 19.25 -9.22
N GLY A 31 26.09 20.36 -9.68
CA GLY A 31 25.63 21.71 -9.39
C GLY A 31 24.21 21.96 -9.91
N ALA A 32 23.92 21.53 -11.15
CA ALA A 32 22.57 21.62 -11.72
C ALA A 32 21.53 20.81 -10.94
N HIS A 33 21.88 19.59 -10.48
CA HIS A 33 21.00 18.79 -9.63
C HIS A 33 20.76 19.45 -8.26
N LEU A 34 21.79 20.04 -7.64
CA LEU A 34 21.64 20.79 -6.38
C LEU A 34 20.71 22.01 -6.54
N VAL A 35 20.84 22.78 -7.63
CA VAL A 35 19.96 23.94 -7.90
C VAL A 35 18.51 23.50 -8.16
N LEU A 36 18.29 22.37 -8.85
CA LEU A 36 16.96 21.78 -9.05
C LEU A 36 16.34 21.26 -7.74
N LEU A 37 17.14 20.62 -6.87
CA LEU A 37 16.68 20.15 -5.55
C LEU A 37 16.45 21.29 -4.55
N ALA A 38 17.12 22.43 -4.72
CA ALA A 38 16.95 23.64 -3.90
C ALA A 38 15.76 24.54 -4.31
N GLY A 39 14.95 24.15 -5.30
CA GLY A 39 13.71 24.85 -5.67
C GLY A 39 13.82 25.85 -6.84
N GLY A 40 15.01 26.03 -7.43
CA GLY A 40 15.22 26.85 -8.62
C GLY A 40 15.39 28.36 -8.39
N PHE A 41 16.06 29.03 -9.32
CA PHE A 41 16.36 30.47 -9.25
C PHE A 41 15.22 31.32 -9.82
N THR A 42 14.63 32.21 -9.02
CA THR A 42 13.81 33.32 -9.51
C THR A 42 14.68 34.56 -9.73
N LEU A 43 15.01 34.87 -10.98
CA LEU A 43 15.70 36.11 -11.34
C LEU A 43 14.74 37.32 -11.23
N ASN A 44 14.72 37.95 -10.05
CA ASN A 44 14.00 39.19 -9.82
C ASN A 44 14.88 40.38 -10.24
N LEU A 45 14.59 40.98 -11.40
CA LEU A 45 15.28 42.18 -11.90
C LEU A 45 14.55 43.45 -11.44
N PRO A 46 15.10 44.26 -10.52
CA PRO A 46 14.45 45.47 -10.05
C PRO A 46 14.67 46.64 -11.02
N GLY A 47 13.66 47.02 -11.82
CA GLY A 47 13.80 48.22 -12.65
C GLY A 47 12.78 48.46 -13.75
N LEU A 48 11.52 48.75 -13.40
CA LEU A 48 10.66 49.68 -14.16
C LEU A 48 9.48 50.14 -13.28
N ARG A 49 9.29 51.46 -13.16
CA ARG A 49 8.17 52.09 -12.44
C ARG A 49 7.18 52.69 -13.42
N HIS A 50 5.88 52.53 -13.16
CA HIS A 50 4.80 53.52 -13.13
C HIS A 50 3.88 53.05 -11.96
N GLY A 51 3.26 53.87 -11.13
CA GLY A 51 2.30 54.94 -11.45
C GLY A 51 0.88 54.33 -11.33
N ASP A 52 -0.03 54.76 -10.44
CA ASP A 52 -0.08 56.00 -9.65
C ASP A 52 -0.90 55.89 -8.33
N SER A 53 -0.73 56.92 -7.49
CA SER A 53 -1.68 57.52 -6.52
C SER A 53 -2.14 56.80 -5.23
N ASN A 54 -1.95 57.55 -4.14
CA ASN A 54 -2.48 57.42 -2.77
C ASN A 54 -3.90 58.10 -2.69
N PRO A 55 -4.61 58.29 -1.53
CA PRO A 55 -4.16 58.21 -0.13
C PRO A 55 -5.05 57.45 0.88
N ALA A 56 -4.51 57.31 2.10
CA ALA A 56 -5.18 56.77 3.28
C ALA A 56 -6.00 57.83 4.06
N ILE A 57 -6.73 57.38 5.08
CA ILE A 57 -7.28 58.21 6.18
C ILE A 57 -6.84 57.62 7.52
N GLU A 58 -6.64 58.49 8.51
CA GLU A 58 -5.99 58.22 9.80
C GLU A 58 -6.90 57.56 10.85
N ALA A 59 -6.28 57.10 11.94
CA ALA A 59 -6.97 56.64 13.14
C ALA A 59 -7.10 57.75 14.19
N VAL A 60 -8.22 57.75 14.93
CA VAL A 60 -8.46 58.60 16.12
C VAL A 60 -9.06 57.72 17.22
N GLY A 61 -8.71 57.98 18.48
CA GLY A 61 -9.22 57.21 19.62
C GLY A 61 -9.54 58.06 20.86
N ALA A 62 -10.41 57.53 21.72
CA ALA A 62 -10.74 57.98 23.08
C ALA A 62 -11.09 56.71 23.88
N VAL A 63 -10.47 56.41 25.04
CA VAL A 63 -10.65 57.06 26.35
C VAL A 63 -12.09 56.93 26.86
N GLY A 64 -12.28 56.16 27.94
CA GLY A 64 -13.56 56.04 28.66
C GLY A 64 -13.60 56.90 29.92
N PRO A 65 -14.59 56.69 30.81
CA PRO A 65 -14.29 56.76 32.24
C PRO A 65 -14.96 55.68 33.10
N THR A 66 -14.33 55.39 34.25
CA THR A 66 -14.89 54.64 35.39
C THR A 66 -15.81 55.54 36.22
N PRO A 67 -16.72 54.96 37.02
CA PRO A 67 -16.79 55.37 38.43
C PRO A 67 -16.87 54.18 39.40
N ALA A 68 -16.65 54.41 40.69
CA ALA A 68 -16.61 53.37 41.71
C ALA A 68 -17.41 53.72 42.98
N ALA A 69 -17.98 52.67 43.60
CA ALA A 69 -18.54 52.57 44.96
C ALA A 69 -19.70 53.51 45.36
N HIS A 70 -20.76 52.93 45.96
CA HIS A 70 -20.92 52.89 47.42
C HIS A 70 -22.07 51.95 47.86
N ALA A 71 -21.89 51.36 49.07
CA ALA A 71 -22.88 50.87 50.04
C ALA A 71 -24.05 49.92 49.65
N GLY A 72 -24.31 48.93 50.53
CA GLY A 72 -25.70 48.65 50.96
C GLY A 72 -26.25 47.22 50.83
N ALA A 73 -26.23 46.47 51.92
CA ALA A 73 -27.21 45.44 52.37
C ALA A 73 -27.87 44.44 51.40
N THR A 74 -27.80 43.14 51.75
CA THR A 74 -28.71 42.06 51.29
C THR A 74 -30.09 42.22 51.95
N PRO A 75 -31.20 41.76 51.32
CA PRO A 75 -31.77 40.48 51.77
C PRO A 75 -32.52 39.63 50.71
N ALA A 76 -32.68 38.34 51.05
CA ALA A 76 -33.75 37.40 50.63
C ALA A 76 -33.80 36.88 49.15
N PRO A 77 -34.29 35.64 48.92
CA PRO A 77 -34.29 35.00 47.61
C PRO A 77 -35.54 35.30 46.77
N GLY A 78 -35.34 35.97 45.63
CA GLY A 78 -36.38 36.18 44.62
C GLY A 78 -36.45 35.06 43.58
N ILE A 79 -37.62 34.43 43.48
CA ILE A 79 -38.29 33.85 42.29
C ILE A 79 -37.40 33.38 41.13
N SER A 80 -37.49 32.08 40.78
CA SER A 80 -36.83 31.47 39.61
C SER A 80 -37.14 32.19 38.29
N ALA A 81 -36.19 32.98 37.78
CA ALA A 81 -36.30 33.65 36.49
C ALA A 81 -36.22 32.63 35.33
N VAL A 82 -37.35 32.43 34.63
CA VAL A 82 -37.42 31.59 33.42
C VAL A 82 -36.57 32.21 32.31
N ARG A 83 -35.44 31.59 31.96
CA ARG A 83 -34.66 32.02 30.78
C ARG A 83 -35.33 31.57 29.49
N VAL A 84 -36.16 32.47 28.94
CA VAL A 84 -36.69 32.36 27.59
C VAL A 84 -35.56 32.62 26.59
N SER A 85 -34.99 31.57 26.01
CA SER A 85 -33.98 31.66 24.95
C SER A 85 -34.63 31.99 23.59
N SER A 86 -34.64 33.27 23.21
CA SER A 86 -35.20 33.71 21.92
C SER A 86 -34.29 33.34 20.75
N VAL A 87 -34.56 32.22 20.09
CA VAL A 87 -33.91 31.85 18.82
C VAL A 87 -34.38 32.79 17.71
N ARG A 88 -33.51 33.69 17.25
CA ARG A 88 -33.73 34.43 15.99
C ARG A 88 -33.26 33.57 14.82
N TRP A 89 -34.21 33.08 14.04
CA TRP A 89 -33.92 32.50 12.73
C TRP A 89 -33.38 33.59 11.80
N ILE A 90 -32.15 33.41 11.30
CA ILE A 90 -31.62 34.23 10.21
C ILE A 90 -32.22 33.68 8.93
N ALA A 91 -33.18 34.41 8.36
CA ALA A 91 -33.64 34.13 7.00
C ALA A 91 -32.48 34.41 6.04
N PRO A 92 -32.09 33.46 5.17
CA PRO A 92 -31.10 33.74 4.13
C PRO A 92 -31.66 34.82 3.19
N ALA A 93 -30.82 35.78 2.81
CA ALA A 93 -31.20 36.77 1.82
C ALA A 93 -31.58 36.07 0.50
N PRO A 94 -32.61 36.56 -0.23
CA PRO A 94 -32.95 35.99 -1.53
C PRO A 94 -31.74 36.08 -2.46
N ALA A 95 -31.38 34.96 -3.10
CA ALA A 95 -30.23 34.92 -3.98
C ALA A 95 -30.42 35.92 -5.12
N SER A 96 -29.50 36.87 -5.25
CA SER A 96 -29.45 37.77 -6.40
C SER A 96 -29.34 36.91 -7.67
N GLN A 97 -30.31 37.05 -8.57
CA GLN A 97 -30.31 36.28 -9.81
C GLN A 97 -29.07 36.64 -10.62
N ALA A 98 -28.22 35.65 -10.89
CA ALA A 98 -27.15 35.83 -11.86
C ALA A 98 -27.78 36.16 -13.23
N PRO A 99 -27.19 37.09 -14.01
CA PRO A 99 -27.66 37.36 -15.36
C PRO A 99 -27.61 36.07 -16.18
N ALA A 100 -28.66 35.82 -16.98
CA ALA A 100 -28.73 34.63 -17.80
C ALA A 100 -27.50 34.53 -18.72
N PRO A 101 -26.89 33.35 -18.88
CA PRO A 101 -25.70 33.20 -19.70
C PRO A 101 -26.05 33.51 -21.16
N THR A 102 -25.43 34.56 -21.70
CA THR A 102 -25.51 34.88 -23.14
C THR A 102 -25.06 33.65 -23.94
N LEU A 103 -25.98 33.03 -24.66
CA LEU A 103 -25.66 31.92 -25.56
C LEU A 103 -24.73 32.45 -26.65
N LEU A 104 -23.46 32.05 -26.57
CA LEU A 104 -22.53 32.21 -27.69
C LEU A 104 -23.11 31.47 -28.91
N PRO A 105 -23.07 32.08 -30.12
CA PRO A 105 -23.50 31.37 -31.31
C PRO A 105 -22.64 30.10 -31.50
N PRO A 106 -23.22 29.01 -32.04
CA PRO A 106 -22.48 27.77 -32.23
C PRO A 106 -21.25 28.01 -33.10
N ALA A 107 -20.10 27.49 -32.65
CA ALA A 107 -18.87 27.56 -33.43
C ALA A 107 -19.08 26.89 -34.80
N PRO A 108 -18.50 27.46 -35.89
CA PRO A 108 -18.60 26.83 -37.21
C PRO A 108 -17.99 25.41 -37.17
N PRO A 109 -18.52 24.46 -37.95
CA PRO A 109 -18.06 23.09 -37.93
C PRO A 109 -16.56 23.02 -38.25
N ALA A 110 -15.81 22.34 -37.39
CA ALA A 110 -14.37 22.21 -37.56
C ALA A 110 -14.04 21.56 -38.91
N ALA A 111 -13.17 22.19 -39.69
CA ALA A 111 -12.70 21.63 -40.94
C ALA A 111 -12.08 20.24 -40.70
N PRO A 112 -12.32 19.25 -41.60
CA PRO A 112 -11.82 17.90 -41.39
C PRO A 112 -10.30 17.91 -41.28
N ALA A 113 -9.79 17.36 -40.17
CA ALA A 113 -8.36 17.29 -39.93
C ALA A 113 -7.65 16.61 -41.12
N PRO A 114 -6.53 17.15 -41.63
CA PRO A 114 -5.83 16.56 -42.76
C PRO A 114 -5.40 15.14 -42.40
N ARG A 115 -5.83 14.15 -43.20
CA ARG A 115 -5.42 12.76 -43.03
C ARG A 115 -3.90 12.69 -42.97
N ALA A 116 -3.37 12.32 -41.81
CA ALA A 116 -1.95 12.01 -41.67
C ALA A 116 -1.60 10.94 -42.72
N LYS A 117 -0.63 11.24 -43.59
CA LYS A 117 -0.11 10.26 -44.54
C LYS A 117 0.47 9.11 -43.72
N ILE A 118 -0.11 7.92 -43.86
CA ILE A 118 0.44 6.69 -43.28
C ILE A 118 1.84 6.53 -43.89
N GLN A 119 2.88 6.75 -43.08
CA GLN A 119 4.23 6.37 -43.48
C GLN A 119 4.27 4.85 -43.54
N PRO A 120 4.82 4.25 -44.62
CA PRO A 120 5.04 2.81 -44.67
C PRO A 120 5.85 2.36 -43.46
N LEU A 121 5.47 1.23 -42.87
CA LEU A 121 6.29 0.59 -41.84
C LEU A 121 7.69 0.32 -42.45
N PRO A 122 8.79 0.66 -41.76
CA PRO A 122 10.11 0.20 -42.19
C PRO A 122 10.11 -1.34 -42.21
N PRO A 123 10.76 -1.98 -43.20
CA PRO A 123 10.81 -3.43 -43.27
C PRO A 123 11.47 -3.99 -42.01
N ALA A 124 10.94 -5.11 -41.50
CA ALA A 124 11.46 -5.75 -40.30
C ALA A 124 12.93 -6.16 -40.53
N VAL A 125 13.83 -5.55 -39.76
CA VAL A 125 15.23 -5.98 -39.71
C VAL A 125 15.26 -7.36 -39.07
N LEU A 126 15.61 -8.38 -39.85
CA LEU A 126 15.85 -9.73 -39.36
C LEU A 126 17.03 -9.68 -38.38
N VAL A 127 16.74 -9.79 -37.08
CA VAL A 127 17.77 -10.03 -36.07
C VAL A 127 18.41 -11.38 -36.37
N PRO A 128 19.74 -11.46 -36.59
CA PRO A 128 20.39 -12.73 -36.82
C PRO A 128 20.31 -13.58 -35.54
N THR A 129 19.93 -14.85 -35.70
CA THR A 129 19.93 -15.82 -34.60
C THR A 129 21.33 -15.94 -34.02
N VAL A 130 21.52 -15.51 -32.77
CA VAL A 130 22.74 -15.83 -32.01
C VAL A 130 22.71 -17.32 -31.72
N ALA A 131 23.64 -18.07 -32.31
CA ALA A 131 23.80 -19.48 -32.03
C ALA A 131 24.20 -19.68 -30.56
N VAL A 132 23.53 -20.59 -29.87
CA VAL A 132 23.91 -21.00 -28.51
C VAL A 132 25.21 -21.78 -28.59
N VAL A 133 26.30 -21.17 -28.13
CA VAL A 133 27.58 -21.87 -27.92
C VAL A 133 27.45 -22.72 -26.66
N ALA A 134 27.54 -24.04 -26.83
CA ALA A 134 27.58 -24.97 -25.70
C ALA A 134 28.91 -24.82 -24.92
N PRO A 135 28.92 -25.07 -23.59
CA PRO A 135 30.15 -25.10 -22.82
C PRO A 135 31.06 -26.25 -23.29
N PRO A 136 32.40 -26.08 -23.25
CA PRO A 136 33.34 -27.14 -23.61
C PRO A 136 33.33 -28.27 -22.57
N PRO A 137 33.61 -29.53 -22.98
CA PRO A 137 33.77 -30.63 -22.04
C PRO A 137 35.08 -30.46 -21.25
N VAL A 138 35.02 -30.72 -19.94
CA VAL A 138 36.22 -30.91 -19.12
C VAL A 138 36.72 -32.34 -19.36
N GLN A 139 37.99 -32.51 -19.70
CA GLN A 139 38.63 -33.82 -19.85
C GLN A 139 39.49 -34.12 -18.63
N ASP A 140 39.49 -35.39 -18.21
CA ASP A 140 40.36 -35.89 -17.16
C ASP A 140 41.84 -35.84 -17.56
N VAL A 141 42.70 -35.48 -16.60
CA VAL A 141 44.14 -35.78 -16.63
C VAL A 141 44.60 -36.09 -15.21
N ALA A 142 44.81 -37.37 -14.95
CA ALA A 142 45.45 -37.85 -13.72
C ALA A 142 46.98 -37.86 -13.86
N PRO A 143 47.72 -37.65 -12.75
CA PRO A 143 48.99 -38.32 -12.50
C PRO A 143 48.78 -39.52 -11.56
N ALA A 144 49.69 -40.50 -11.58
CA ALA A 144 49.59 -41.73 -10.80
C ALA A 144 50.85 -41.99 -9.96
N HIS A 145 50.64 -42.71 -8.84
CA HIS A 145 51.67 -43.20 -7.89
C HIS A 145 52.39 -42.09 -7.08
N GLU A 146 52.99 -42.36 -5.91
CA GLU A 146 53.50 -43.64 -5.39
C GLU A 146 53.49 -43.74 -3.84
N THR A 147 53.23 -44.97 -3.33
CA THR A 147 53.60 -45.54 -2.00
C THR A 147 53.10 -44.92 -0.67
N ALA A 148 52.51 -45.78 0.17
CA ALA A 148 52.24 -45.60 1.61
C ALA A 148 53.28 -46.39 2.45
N PRO A 149 53.31 -46.35 3.82
CA PRO A 149 52.38 -47.22 4.58
C PRO A 149 52.07 -46.81 6.06
N GLN A 150 51.33 -47.70 6.74
CA GLN A 150 51.29 -47.98 8.21
C GLN A 150 50.33 -47.20 9.16
N GLU A 151 49.25 -47.92 9.50
CA GLU A 151 48.58 -48.07 10.82
C GLU A 151 49.53 -48.62 11.93
N PRO A 152 49.12 -48.86 13.22
CA PRO A 152 47.77 -48.79 13.83
C PRO A 152 47.65 -48.10 15.22
N ALA A 153 46.41 -47.89 15.71
CA ALA A 153 46.03 -48.07 17.14
C ALA A 153 44.49 -47.99 17.37
N SER A 154 43.96 -48.77 18.32
CA SER A 154 42.55 -48.85 18.80
C SER A 154 42.51 -49.84 19.99
N PRO A 155 41.38 -50.11 20.69
CA PRO A 155 40.13 -49.38 20.96
C PRO A 155 40.03 -49.18 22.52
N PRO A 156 38.93 -49.43 23.29
CA PRO A 156 37.46 -49.44 23.09
C PRO A 156 36.78 -48.40 24.04
N GLU A 157 35.52 -48.41 24.52
CA GLU A 157 34.25 -49.19 24.44
C GLU A 157 33.11 -48.23 24.93
N VAL A 158 31.78 -48.43 24.95
CA VAL A 158 30.76 -49.49 24.71
C VAL A 158 29.56 -48.76 23.99
N ALA A 159 28.33 -49.24 23.70
CA ALA A 159 27.55 -50.49 23.79
C ALA A 159 26.38 -50.41 22.76
N ILE A 160 25.67 -51.51 22.49
CA ILE A 160 24.42 -51.57 21.69
C ILE A 160 23.47 -52.63 22.29
N GLU A 161 22.15 -52.36 22.33
CA GLU A 161 21.11 -53.38 22.51
C GLU A 161 20.25 -53.53 21.24
N PRO A 162 19.89 -54.76 20.82
CA PRO A 162 19.05 -55.02 19.64
C PRO A 162 17.59 -55.36 19.98
N ALA A 163 16.70 -55.27 18.98
CA ALA A 163 15.36 -55.87 19.01
C ALA A 163 15.13 -56.70 17.73
N THR A 164 14.49 -57.86 17.84
CA THR A 164 14.37 -58.88 16.79
C THR A 164 12.95 -59.02 16.22
N GLU A 165 12.83 -59.53 14.99
CA GLU A 165 11.58 -59.81 14.27
C GLU A 165 10.92 -61.15 14.66
N SER A 166 9.61 -61.32 14.41
CA SER A 166 8.96 -62.62 14.05
C SER A 166 7.47 -62.50 13.62
N THR A 167 7.23 -62.11 12.37
CA THR A 167 6.72 -62.97 11.27
C THR A 167 5.50 -63.93 11.47
N VAL A 168 4.46 -63.76 10.61
CA VAL A 168 3.36 -64.70 10.14
C VAL A 168 2.31 -65.26 11.15
N ALA A 169 1.11 -65.74 10.78
CA ALA A 169 0.56 -66.14 9.46
C ALA A 169 -0.96 -65.91 9.22
N ASP A 170 -1.29 -65.96 7.93
CA ASP A 170 -2.56 -66.02 7.18
C ASP A 170 -3.56 -67.16 7.54
N VAL A 171 -4.88 -66.91 7.33
CA VAL A 171 -5.86 -67.80 6.63
C VAL A 171 -6.99 -66.92 6.02
N ALA A 172 -7.48 -67.23 4.81
CA ALA A 172 -8.62 -66.57 4.13
C ALA A 172 -9.85 -67.48 3.97
N THR A 173 -11.06 -66.92 3.70
CA THR A 173 -12.08 -67.41 2.71
C THR A 173 -13.39 -66.58 2.74
N THR A 174 -14.02 -66.47 1.57
CA THR A 174 -15.28 -65.81 1.12
C THR A 174 -16.52 -66.01 2.03
N GLU A 175 -17.58 -65.18 2.04
CA GLU A 175 -18.44 -64.76 0.90
C GLU A 175 -19.25 -63.45 1.11
N THR A 176 -19.52 -62.79 -0.02
CA THR A 176 -20.72 -62.05 -0.47
C THR A 176 -21.77 -61.54 0.54
N ASP A 177 -21.97 -60.21 0.55
CA ASP A 177 -23.31 -59.60 0.48
C ASP A 177 -23.23 -58.32 -0.38
N ASP A 178 -24.35 -57.88 -0.96
CA ASP A 178 -24.40 -56.97 -2.12
C ASP A 178 -25.00 -55.59 -1.79
N THR A 179 -24.99 -54.68 -2.77
CA THR A 179 -25.66 -53.36 -2.81
C THR A 179 -24.93 -52.15 -2.18
N LEU A 180 -25.10 -50.99 -2.82
CA LEU A 180 -24.78 -49.61 -2.35
C LEU A 180 -23.32 -49.10 -2.38
N LEU A 181 -22.50 -49.51 -3.36
CA LEU A 181 -21.35 -48.69 -3.81
C LEU A 181 -21.36 -48.38 -5.32
N ALA A 182 -22.43 -47.76 -5.79
CA ALA A 182 -22.57 -47.35 -7.19
C ALA A 182 -21.80 -46.05 -7.51
N ALA A 183 -20.86 -46.14 -8.45
CA ALA A 183 -20.30 -45.02 -9.24
C ALA A 183 -19.72 -43.81 -8.47
N ALA A 184 -18.50 -43.97 -7.93
CA ALA A 184 -17.64 -42.85 -7.56
C ALA A 184 -17.11 -42.09 -8.82
N THR A 185 -17.98 -41.35 -9.51
CA THR A 185 -17.55 -40.39 -10.54
C THR A 185 -16.78 -39.23 -9.89
N PRO A 186 -15.61 -38.82 -10.42
CA PRO A 186 -14.87 -37.67 -9.89
C PRO A 186 -15.73 -36.40 -9.91
N GLY A 187 -16.13 -35.95 -8.72
CA GLY A 187 -16.98 -34.78 -8.55
C GLY A 187 -16.28 -33.52 -9.05
N LYS A 188 -16.65 -33.07 -10.25
CA LYS A 188 -16.24 -31.78 -10.84
C LYS A 188 -16.32 -30.70 -9.74
N PRO A 189 -15.24 -29.94 -9.48
CA PRO A 189 -15.15 -29.11 -8.28
C PRO A 189 -16.33 -28.15 -8.21
N ARG A 190 -17.11 -28.24 -7.13
CA ARG A 190 -18.27 -27.37 -6.91
C ARG A 190 -17.76 -25.93 -6.74
N THR A 191 -17.85 -25.14 -7.80
CA THR A 191 -17.65 -23.69 -7.74
C THR A 191 -18.82 -23.04 -6.99
N SER A 192 -18.84 -23.22 -5.67
CA SER A 192 -19.67 -22.43 -4.77
C SER A 192 -19.18 -20.98 -4.84
N ALA A 193 -19.83 -20.17 -5.69
CA ALA A 193 -19.59 -18.74 -5.72
C ALA A 193 -19.81 -18.15 -4.31
N PRO A 194 -18.89 -17.36 -3.75
CA PRO A 194 -19.05 -16.77 -2.43
C PRO A 194 -20.05 -15.61 -2.50
N THR A 195 -21.34 -15.95 -2.53
CA THR A 195 -22.46 -15.00 -2.40
C THR A 195 -22.80 -14.67 -0.94
N SER A 196 -22.08 -15.26 0.03
CA SER A 196 -22.18 -14.84 1.43
C SER A 196 -21.71 -13.40 1.58
N GLN A 197 -22.60 -12.52 2.01
CA GLN A 197 -22.23 -11.20 2.50
C GLN A 197 -21.32 -11.34 3.74
N LEU A 198 -20.47 -10.35 3.99
CA LEU A 198 -19.70 -10.32 5.25
C LEU A 198 -20.65 -10.20 6.44
N PRO A 199 -20.48 -11.02 7.50
CA PRO A 199 -21.30 -10.95 8.70
C PRO A 199 -21.06 -9.63 9.46
N PRO A 200 -22.03 -9.15 10.26
CA PRO A 200 -22.01 -7.78 10.78
C PRO A 200 -20.76 -7.41 11.57
N ALA A 201 -20.25 -6.19 11.37
CA ALA A 201 -19.01 -5.68 11.94
C ALA A 201 -19.27 -4.47 12.86
N GLN A 202 -18.52 -4.38 13.96
CA GLN A 202 -18.56 -3.29 14.94
C GLN A 202 -17.25 -2.52 14.83
N LEU A 203 -17.22 -1.53 13.94
CA LEU A 203 -15.99 -0.82 13.58
C LEU A 203 -15.41 -0.03 14.77
N PRO A 204 -14.07 0.07 14.89
CA PRO A 204 -13.43 0.85 15.95
C PRO A 204 -13.73 2.34 15.78
N ALA A 205 -13.77 3.08 16.89
CA ALA A 205 -14.04 4.52 16.89
C ALA A 205 -12.97 5.33 16.13
N SER A 206 -13.36 6.49 15.60
CA SER A 206 -12.47 7.47 14.95
C SER A 206 -11.25 7.78 15.83
N THR A 207 -10.04 7.67 15.28
CA THR A 207 -8.78 7.74 16.05
C THR A 207 -7.57 8.11 15.18
N ARG A 208 -6.41 8.33 15.81
CA ARG A 208 -5.11 8.49 15.15
C ARG A 208 -4.10 7.54 15.78
N LEU A 209 -3.57 6.60 14.99
CA LEU A 209 -2.48 5.72 15.40
C LEU A 209 -1.15 6.22 14.83
N LEU A 210 -0.16 6.41 15.71
CA LEU A 210 1.21 6.78 15.36
C LEU A 210 2.10 5.54 15.45
N TYR A 211 2.93 5.32 14.44
CA TYR A 211 3.79 4.13 14.36
C TYR A 211 5.26 4.52 14.19
N ASP A 212 6.13 3.79 14.89
CA ASP A 212 7.52 3.66 14.46
C ASP A 212 7.58 2.58 13.38
N VAL A 213 8.22 2.90 12.25
CA VAL A 213 8.29 2.01 11.09
C VAL A 213 9.74 1.63 10.82
N THR A 214 9.98 0.34 10.77
CA THR A 214 11.28 -0.24 10.36
C THR A 214 11.07 -1.09 9.11
N GLY A 215 12.10 -1.24 8.29
CA GLY A 215 11.96 -2.05 7.09
C GLY A 215 13.23 -2.17 6.28
N GLN A 216 13.09 -2.84 5.13
CA GLN A 216 14.15 -3.00 4.14
C GLN A 216 13.58 -2.77 2.74
N VAL A 217 14.35 -2.12 1.87
CA VAL A 217 14.07 -2.02 0.43
C VAL A 217 15.34 -2.42 -0.33
N LYS A 218 15.26 -3.47 -1.15
CA LYS A 218 16.41 -4.06 -1.88
C LYS A 218 17.61 -4.35 -0.97
N GLY A 219 17.33 -4.89 0.22
CA GLY A 219 18.33 -5.16 1.28
C GLY A 219 18.80 -3.94 2.09
N ILE A 220 18.49 -2.71 1.66
CA ILE A 220 18.85 -1.49 2.39
C ILE A 220 17.83 -1.24 3.50
N GLY A 221 18.29 -1.27 4.76
CA GLY A 221 17.45 -0.97 5.92
C GLY A 221 17.04 0.51 6.00
N TYR A 222 15.80 0.78 6.42
CA TYR A 222 15.31 2.13 6.67
C TYR A 222 14.51 2.22 8.00
N ARG A 223 14.39 3.45 8.50
CA ARG A 223 13.46 3.85 9.56
C ARG A 223 12.58 4.98 9.05
N ALA A 224 11.34 5.03 9.51
CA ALA A 224 10.33 5.99 9.10
C ALA A 224 9.29 6.19 10.21
N GLU A 225 8.51 7.27 10.11
CA GLU A 225 7.32 7.46 10.93
C GLU A 225 6.07 7.13 10.13
N GLY A 226 5.12 6.44 10.76
CA GLY A 226 3.81 6.10 10.22
C GLY A 226 2.69 6.85 10.96
N THR A 227 1.62 7.20 10.28
CA THR A 227 0.41 7.79 10.87
C THR A 227 -0.82 7.29 10.14
N LEU A 228 -1.67 6.53 10.83
CA LEU A 228 -3.02 6.23 10.39
C LEU A 228 -4.00 7.23 11.03
N ASN A 229 -4.66 8.03 10.20
CA ASN A 229 -5.86 8.76 10.59
C ASN A 229 -7.07 7.91 10.21
N TRP A 230 -8.01 7.74 11.13
CA TRP A 230 -9.24 6.99 10.93
C TRP A 230 -10.43 7.82 11.38
N THR A 231 -11.41 8.02 10.50
CA THR A 231 -12.63 8.77 10.83
C THR A 231 -13.87 8.13 10.24
N MET A 232 -14.95 8.11 11.01
CA MET A 232 -16.31 7.83 10.57
C MET A 232 -17.23 9.00 10.93
N ALA A 233 -18.09 9.39 10.00
CA ALA A 233 -19.16 10.38 10.17
C ALA A 233 -20.26 10.11 9.13
N ASP A 234 -21.53 10.37 9.48
CA ASP A 234 -22.66 10.39 8.54
C ASP A 234 -22.80 9.15 7.62
N GLY A 235 -22.52 7.96 8.17
CA GLY A 235 -22.56 6.70 7.42
C GLY A 235 -21.41 6.51 6.40
N ARG A 236 -20.38 7.35 6.48
CA ARG A 236 -19.18 7.35 5.63
C ARG A 236 -17.90 7.24 6.45
N TYR A 237 -16.79 6.96 5.77
CA TYR A 237 -15.47 6.90 6.38
C TYR A 237 -14.36 7.52 5.52
N ASP A 238 -13.30 7.96 6.18
CA ASP A 238 -11.97 8.23 5.60
C ASP A 238 -10.89 7.55 6.45
N ALA A 239 -10.04 6.77 5.78
CA ALA A 239 -8.82 6.20 6.34
C ALA A 239 -7.61 6.70 5.55
N ARG A 240 -6.64 7.33 6.22
CA ARG A 240 -5.38 7.80 5.62
C ARG A 240 -4.17 7.30 6.40
N MET A 241 -3.43 6.38 5.79
CA MET A 241 -2.09 5.97 6.24
C MET A 241 -1.04 6.83 5.52
N GLU A 242 -0.14 7.46 6.27
CA GLU A 242 1.01 8.19 5.71
C GLU A 242 2.31 7.70 6.36
N MET A 243 3.28 7.36 5.52
CA MET A 243 4.63 6.94 5.92
C MET A 243 5.65 7.98 5.41
N ARG A 244 6.55 8.43 6.30
CA ARG A 244 7.58 9.43 6.00
C ARG A 244 8.96 8.85 6.29
N VAL A 245 9.74 8.64 5.23
CA VAL A 245 11.13 8.16 5.31
C VAL A 245 12.07 9.36 5.19
N PRO A 246 12.89 9.70 6.20
CA PRO A 246 13.83 10.81 6.11
C PRO A 246 14.71 10.70 4.87
N LEU A 247 14.84 11.81 4.13
CA LEU A 247 15.59 11.96 2.86
C LEU A 247 15.12 11.10 1.67
N LEU A 248 14.37 10.01 1.88
CA LEU A 248 13.85 9.14 0.81
C LEU A 248 12.43 9.53 0.35
N GLY A 249 11.71 10.36 1.12
CA GLY A 249 10.40 10.91 0.77
C GLY A 249 9.25 10.25 1.52
N SER A 250 8.03 10.38 0.98
CA SER A 250 6.81 9.88 1.62
C SER A 250 5.97 8.99 0.70
N ARG A 251 5.12 8.19 1.34
CA ARG A 251 4.05 7.40 0.69
C ARG A 251 2.78 7.55 1.52
N SER A 252 1.65 7.85 0.86
CA SER A 252 0.34 7.89 1.52
C SER A 252 -0.66 6.98 0.82
N GLN A 253 -1.32 6.14 1.59
CA GLN A 253 -2.50 5.39 1.16
C GLN A 253 -3.76 6.05 1.74
N THR A 254 -4.82 6.12 0.95
CA THR A 254 -6.14 6.61 1.36
C THR A 254 -7.23 5.65 0.91
N SER A 255 -8.17 5.35 1.80
CA SER A 255 -9.41 4.63 1.49
C SER A 255 -10.58 5.48 1.96
N VAL A 256 -11.59 5.63 1.10
CA VAL A 256 -12.83 6.35 1.41
C VAL A 256 -14.03 5.55 0.92
N GLY A 257 -15.15 5.64 1.64
CA GLY A 257 -16.36 4.92 1.28
C GLY A 257 -17.50 5.10 2.26
N ARG A 258 -18.41 4.11 2.27
CA ARG A 258 -19.57 4.02 3.15
C ARG A 258 -19.36 2.99 4.26
N VAL A 259 -20.14 3.12 5.32
CA VAL A 259 -20.34 2.11 6.35
C VAL A 259 -21.71 1.48 6.15
N GLY A 260 -21.75 0.15 6.01
CA GLY A 260 -22.97 -0.65 5.90
C GLY A 260 -23.05 -1.73 6.97
N PRO A 261 -24.10 -2.59 6.96
CA PRO A 261 -24.30 -3.60 8.00
C PRO A 261 -23.13 -4.59 8.15
N GLY A 262 -22.49 -4.96 7.03
CA GLY A 262 -21.30 -5.81 7.02
C GLY A 262 -19.98 -5.09 7.34
N GLY A 263 -20.00 -3.80 7.70
CA GLY A 263 -18.82 -2.97 7.92
C GLY A 263 -18.50 -2.06 6.74
N LEU A 264 -17.21 -1.95 6.39
CA LEU A 264 -16.71 -1.00 5.39
C LEU A 264 -17.12 -1.40 3.96
N MET A 265 -17.53 -0.39 3.20
CA MET A 265 -17.82 -0.48 1.76
C MET A 265 -16.97 0.58 1.05
N PRO A 266 -15.73 0.25 0.61
CA PRO A 266 -14.90 1.19 -0.12
C PRO A 266 -15.57 1.69 -1.39
N GLU A 267 -15.29 2.93 -1.76
CA GLU A 267 -15.69 3.55 -3.02
C GLU A 267 -14.45 3.94 -3.83
N ARG A 268 -13.36 4.35 -3.15
CA ARG A 268 -12.05 4.60 -3.76
C ARG A 268 -10.91 4.28 -2.79
N PHE A 269 -9.92 3.56 -3.31
CA PHE A 269 -8.59 3.40 -2.72
C PHE A 269 -7.55 4.14 -3.58
N ALA A 270 -6.55 4.76 -2.97
CA ALA A 270 -5.41 5.31 -3.69
C ALA A 270 -4.10 5.11 -2.90
N ASP A 271 -3.01 4.90 -3.64
CA ASP A 271 -1.65 4.76 -3.15
C ASP A 271 -0.76 5.77 -3.89
N LYS A 272 -0.17 6.70 -3.15
CA LYS A 272 0.60 7.83 -3.68
C LYS A 272 2.00 7.82 -3.13
N SER A 273 2.98 7.88 -4.03
CA SER A 273 4.38 8.16 -3.71
C SER A 273 4.92 9.22 -4.67
N ARG A 274 5.78 8.87 -5.62
CA ARG A 274 6.20 9.77 -6.73
C ARG A 274 5.06 10.06 -7.71
N SER A 275 4.13 9.12 -7.84
CA SER A 275 2.86 9.27 -8.56
C SER A 275 1.75 8.58 -7.75
N GLU A 276 0.50 8.85 -8.11
CA GLU A 276 -0.68 8.23 -7.52
C GLU A 276 -1.24 7.14 -8.44
N LYS A 277 -1.69 6.03 -7.85
CA LYS A 277 -2.51 5.01 -8.52
C LYS A 277 -3.71 4.69 -7.64
N ALA A 278 -4.85 4.39 -8.24
CA ALA A 278 -6.10 4.19 -7.53
C ALA A 278 -6.90 2.98 -8.03
N ALA A 279 -7.79 2.49 -7.17
CA ALA A 279 -8.87 1.58 -7.50
C ALA A 279 -10.21 2.25 -7.14
N HIS A 280 -11.23 2.04 -7.97
CA HIS A 280 -12.57 2.57 -7.80
C HIS A 280 -13.58 1.44 -7.77
N PHE A 281 -14.45 1.43 -6.76
CA PHE A 281 -15.38 0.34 -6.46
C PHE A 281 -16.77 0.72 -6.97
N GLU A 282 -17.02 0.48 -8.25
CA GLU A 282 -18.25 0.86 -8.95
C GLU A 282 -19.40 -0.10 -8.57
N THR A 283 -19.97 0.09 -7.37
CA THR A 283 -21.01 -0.78 -6.79
C THR A 283 -22.19 -1.01 -7.75
N GLU A 284 -22.69 0.04 -8.41
CA GLU A 284 -23.81 -0.04 -9.37
C GLU A 284 -23.50 -0.92 -10.59
N LYS A 285 -22.21 -1.07 -10.94
CA LYS A 285 -21.73 -1.86 -12.08
C LYS A 285 -21.06 -3.17 -11.66
N GLN A 286 -21.10 -3.49 -10.36
CA GLN A 286 -20.54 -4.70 -9.76
C GLN A 286 -19.07 -4.98 -10.16
N ARG A 287 -18.24 -3.92 -10.24
CA ARG A 287 -16.82 -4.03 -10.65
C ARG A 287 -15.87 -3.13 -9.88
N ILE A 288 -14.58 -3.43 -9.99
CA ILE A 288 -13.45 -2.63 -9.51
C ILE A 288 -12.61 -2.24 -10.72
N THR A 289 -12.42 -0.93 -10.95
CA THR A 289 -11.60 -0.39 -12.04
C THR A 289 -10.34 0.31 -11.50
N PHE A 290 -9.26 0.33 -12.29
CA PHE A 290 -7.94 0.78 -11.84
C PHE A 290 -7.39 1.92 -12.68
N SER A 291 -6.85 2.97 -12.02
CA SER A 291 -6.37 4.19 -12.70
C SER A 291 -5.07 4.02 -13.49
N ASN A 292 -4.50 2.81 -13.50
CA ASN A 292 -3.33 2.43 -14.29
C ASN A 292 -3.70 1.63 -15.55
N ASN A 293 -4.99 1.50 -15.87
CA ASN A 293 -5.54 0.69 -16.95
C ASN A 293 -5.21 -0.82 -16.85
N ALA A 294 -5.01 -1.32 -15.63
CA ALA A 294 -5.04 -2.77 -15.40
C ALA A 294 -6.46 -3.33 -15.65
N PRO A 295 -6.59 -4.63 -16.01
CA PRO A 295 -7.89 -5.25 -16.24
C PRO A 295 -8.84 -5.06 -15.04
N GLU A 296 -10.10 -4.72 -15.32
CA GLU A 296 -11.13 -4.62 -14.29
C GLU A 296 -11.42 -5.98 -13.64
N ALA A 297 -11.85 -5.95 -12.38
CA ALA A 297 -12.20 -7.14 -11.61
C ALA A 297 -13.68 -7.10 -11.19
N PRO A 298 -14.37 -8.24 -11.09
CA PRO A 298 -15.71 -8.27 -10.50
C PRO A 298 -15.64 -7.88 -9.01
N LEU A 299 -16.60 -7.08 -8.56
CA LEU A 299 -16.75 -6.66 -7.17
C LEU A 299 -17.48 -7.75 -6.37
N GLN A 300 -16.81 -8.35 -5.38
CA GLN A 300 -17.42 -9.33 -4.50
C GLN A 300 -18.09 -8.66 -3.29
N PRO A 301 -19.14 -9.27 -2.69
CA PRO A 301 -19.74 -8.78 -1.46
C PRO A 301 -18.70 -8.59 -0.35
N GLY A 302 -18.63 -7.38 0.22
CA GLY A 302 -17.68 -7.06 1.30
C GLY A 302 -16.22 -6.91 0.88
N ALA A 303 -15.91 -6.80 -0.42
CA ALA A 303 -14.57 -6.50 -0.90
C ALA A 303 -13.98 -5.24 -0.24
N GLN A 304 -12.71 -5.32 0.14
CA GLN A 304 -11.94 -4.24 0.76
C GLN A 304 -10.79 -3.78 -0.16
N ASP A 305 -10.06 -2.77 0.28
CA ASP A 305 -8.75 -2.40 -0.26
C ASP A 305 -7.64 -2.68 0.77
N ARG A 306 -6.38 -2.51 0.35
CA ARG A 306 -5.19 -2.79 1.18
C ARG A 306 -5.04 -1.91 2.44
N LEU A 307 -5.89 -0.91 2.67
CA LEU A 307 -5.92 -0.10 3.88
C LEU A 307 -7.20 -0.33 4.71
N SER A 308 -8.39 -0.31 4.08
CA SER A 308 -9.67 -0.56 4.77
C SER A 308 -9.74 -1.96 5.41
N LEU A 309 -9.10 -2.95 4.79
CA LEU A 309 -8.94 -4.33 5.28
C LEU A 309 -8.61 -4.43 6.78
N PHE A 310 -7.65 -3.64 7.29
CA PHE A 310 -7.20 -3.75 8.68
C PHE A 310 -8.30 -3.32 9.67
N LEU A 311 -9.05 -2.27 9.32
CA LEU A 311 -10.14 -1.71 10.11
C LEU A 311 -11.40 -2.57 10.00
N GLN A 312 -11.63 -3.18 8.83
CA GLN A 312 -12.67 -4.17 8.63
C GLN A 312 -12.42 -5.44 9.46
N LEU A 313 -11.20 -5.98 9.46
CA LEU A 313 -10.86 -7.15 10.28
C LEU A 313 -10.95 -6.84 11.78
N ALA A 314 -10.51 -5.65 12.22
CA ALA A 314 -10.75 -5.17 13.59
C ALA A 314 -12.24 -5.19 13.95
N GLY A 315 -13.09 -4.62 13.10
CA GLY A 315 -14.54 -4.56 13.35
C GLY A 315 -15.26 -5.91 13.28
N LEU A 316 -14.78 -6.86 12.46
CA LEU A 316 -15.27 -8.23 12.44
C LEU A 316 -14.95 -8.94 13.78
N LEU A 317 -13.69 -8.84 14.25
CA LEU A 317 -13.27 -9.41 15.53
C LEU A 317 -13.98 -8.76 16.71
N GLN A 318 -14.16 -7.45 16.70
CA GLN A 318 -14.84 -6.71 17.77
C GLN A 318 -16.32 -7.12 17.90
N ALA A 319 -17.04 -7.32 16.80
CA ALA A 319 -18.44 -7.73 16.84
C ALA A 319 -18.65 -9.17 17.34
N ARG A 320 -17.76 -10.09 16.95
CA ARG A 320 -17.96 -11.55 17.12
C ARG A 320 -16.65 -12.26 17.50
N PRO A 321 -16.02 -11.94 18.64
CA PRO A 321 -14.71 -12.50 19.00
C PRO A 321 -14.72 -14.04 19.10
N GLN A 322 -15.84 -14.62 19.54
CA GLN A 322 -16.04 -16.07 19.62
C GLN A 322 -16.05 -16.78 18.24
N ALA A 323 -16.24 -16.05 17.14
CA ALA A 323 -16.17 -16.59 15.78
C ALA A 323 -14.76 -16.54 15.17
N TYR A 324 -13.80 -15.89 15.85
CA TYR A 324 -12.43 -15.68 15.37
C TYR A 324 -11.43 -16.22 16.41
N THR A 325 -11.58 -17.51 16.70
CA THR A 325 -10.64 -18.30 17.52
C THR A 325 -9.43 -18.76 16.69
N THR A 326 -8.43 -19.36 17.36
CA THR A 326 -7.22 -19.88 16.70
C THR A 326 -7.56 -20.89 15.61
N GLY A 327 -6.90 -20.80 14.45
CA GLY A 327 -7.10 -21.69 13.30
C GLY A 327 -8.33 -21.37 12.45
N GLN A 328 -9.19 -20.43 12.87
CA GLN A 328 -10.27 -19.92 12.01
C GLN A 328 -9.70 -19.12 10.84
N THR A 329 -10.44 -19.07 9.73
CA THR A 329 -10.03 -18.33 8.53
C THR A 329 -11.04 -17.30 8.09
N VAL A 330 -10.56 -16.23 7.44
CA VAL A 330 -11.37 -15.13 6.90
C VAL A 330 -10.98 -14.90 5.44
N ASP A 331 -11.89 -15.22 4.53
CA ASP A 331 -11.73 -14.96 3.10
C ASP A 331 -12.33 -13.61 2.72
N MET A 332 -11.60 -12.82 1.93
CA MET A 332 -11.99 -11.44 1.59
C MET A 332 -11.34 -11.02 0.27
N GLN A 333 -12.08 -10.39 -0.64
CA GLN A 333 -11.46 -9.76 -1.82
C GLN A 333 -10.74 -8.47 -1.39
N VAL A 334 -9.47 -8.30 -1.79
CA VAL A 334 -8.67 -7.13 -1.41
C VAL A 334 -8.06 -6.48 -2.65
N ALA A 335 -8.52 -5.27 -2.97
CA ALA A 335 -8.02 -4.48 -4.09
C ALA A 335 -6.69 -3.78 -3.76
N GLY A 336 -5.68 -4.00 -4.60
CA GLY A 336 -4.53 -3.09 -4.76
C GLY A 336 -4.83 -2.01 -5.80
N THR A 337 -3.78 -1.44 -6.40
CA THR A 337 -3.90 -0.41 -7.46
C THR A 337 -3.80 -0.98 -8.87
N GLY A 338 -4.25 -2.22 -9.07
CA GLY A 338 -4.14 -2.95 -10.34
C GLY A 338 -4.47 -4.45 -10.26
N ASP A 339 -4.98 -4.91 -9.12
CA ASP A 339 -5.38 -6.29 -8.84
C ASP A 339 -6.47 -6.29 -7.75
N ALA A 340 -7.36 -7.29 -7.76
CA ALA A 340 -8.32 -7.52 -6.67
C ALA A 340 -8.50 -9.03 -6.38
N PRO A 341 -7.43 -9.74 -5.95
CA PRO A 341 -7.50 -11.14 -5.57
C PRO A 341 -8.32 -11.37 -4.29
N LEU A 342 -8.88 -12.58 -4.16
CA LEU A 342 -9.31 -13.12 -2.87
C LEU A 342 -8.06 -13.41 -2.01
N TRP A 343 -8.00 -12.84 -0.81
CA TRP A 343 -7.03 -13.14 0.24
C TRP A 343 -7.69 -14.02 1.30
N ARG A 344 -6.91 -14.93 1.91
CA ARG A 344 -7.30 -15.72 3.07
C ARG A 344 -6.44 -15.32 4.25
N PHE A 345 -7.06 -14.94 5.36
CA PHE A 345 -6.38 -14.73 6.63
C PHE A 345 -6.60 -15.92 7.55
N GLU A 346 -5.54 -16.42 8.17
CA GLU A 346 -5.63 -17.31 9.32
C GLU A 346 -5.56 -16.49 10.61
N VAL A 347 -6.42 -16.83 11.57
CA VAL A 347 -6.44 -16.26 12.91
C VAL A 347 -5.52 -17.09 13.81
N GLY A 348 -4.41 -16.49 14.24
CA GLY A 348 -3.48 -17.10 15.17
C GLY A 348 -3.96 -17.11 16.62
N ALA A 349 -3.15 -17.71 17.48
CA ALA A 349 -3.34 -17.66 18.93
C ALA A 349 -3.20 -16.23 19.48
N GLU A 350 -3.74 -16.01 20.68
CA GLU A 350 -3.48 -14.80 21.43
C GLU A 350 -2.10 -14.85 22.10
N SER A 351 -1.40 -13.72 22.09
CA SER A 351 -0.10 -13.57 22.73
C SER A 351 -0.02 -12.24 23.48
N THR A 352 1.00 -12.09 24.34
CA THR A 352 1.47 -10.75 24.73
C THR A 352 2.40 -10.24 23.63
N LEU A 353 2.40 -8.93 23.37
CA LEU A 353 3.34 -8.25 22.48
C LEU A 353 3.76 -6.93 23.12
N SER A 354 5.05 -6.81 23.43
CA SER A 354 5.69 -5.58 23.89
C SER A 354 5.98 -4.67 22.68
N LEU A 355 5.56 -3.41 22.75
CA LEU A 355 5.70 -2.38 21.71
C LEU A 355 6.21 -1.07 22.35
N PRO A 356 6.64 -0.06 21.57
CA PRO A 356 6.99 1.26 22.14
C PRO A 356 5.82 1.90 22.90
N ALA A 357 4.57 1.64 22.49
CA ALA A 357 3.35 2.07 23.20
C ALA A 357 3.06 1.32 24.52
N GLY A 358 3.81 0.29 24.88
CA GLY A 358 3.57 -0.58 26.05
C GLY A 358 3.31 -2.05 25.68
N GLU A 359 2.82 -2.84 26.64
CA GLU A 359 2.49 -4.25 26.44
C GLU A 359 1.00 -4.46 26.13
N PHE A 360 0.71 -5.26 25.11
CA PHE A 360 -0.65 -5.55 24.67
C PHE A 360 -0.91 -7.05 24.63
N LYS A 361 -2.11 -7.48 25.06
CA LYS A 361 -2.69 -8.74 24.59
C LYS A 361 -3.16 -8.52 23.16
N VAL A 362 -2.74 -9.40 22.26
CA VAL A 362 -2.99 -9.28 20.82
C VAL A 362 -3.40 -10.61 20.21
N ARG A 363 -4.24 -10.53 19.18
CA ARG A 363 -4.53 -11.64 18.27
C ARG A 363 -3.84 -11.37 16.94
N ARG A 364 -2.93 -12.25 16.53
CA ARG A 364 -2.21 -12.15 15.24
C ARG A 364 -3.09 -12.71 14.13
N LEU A 365 -3.25 -12.01 13.03
CA LEU A 365 -3.81 -12.55 11.79
C LEU A 365 -2.72 -12.52 10.71
N VAL A 366 -2.63 -13.59 9.92
CA VAL A 366 -1.65 -13.73 8.83
C VAL A 366 -2.35 -14.09 7.53
N ARG A 367 -2.02 -13.37 6.44
CA ARG A 367 -2.44 -13.76 5.09
C ARG A 367 -1.71 -15.04 4.69
N LEU A 368 -2.46 -16.08 4.36
CA LEU A 368 -1.91 -17.30 3.78
C LEU A 368 -1.46 -17.05 2.32
N PRO A 369 -0.23 -17.41 1.93
CA PRO A 369 0.21 -17.35 0.54
C PRO A 369 -0.65 -18.24 -0.36
N ARG A 370 -1.03 -17.74 -1.54
CA ARG A 370 -1.78 -18.51 -2.55
C ARG A 370 -0.88 -19.07 -3.67
N LYS A 371 0.38 -18.67 -3.69
CA LYS A 371 1.42 -19.03 -4.67
C LYS A 371 2.79 -18.97 -3.99
N GLU A 372 3.78 -19.57 -4.62
CA GLU A 372 5.18 -19.19 -4.38
C GLU A 372 5.36 -17.69 -4.76
N PHE A 373 6.19 -16.97 -4.01
CA PHE A 373 6.40 -15.52 -4.16
C PHE A 373 5.14 -14.64 -4.02
N ASP A 374 4.13 -15.08 -3.26
CA ASP A 374 3.02 -14.22 -2.83
C ASP A 374 3.47 -13.28 -1.70
N SER A 375 2.85 -12.09 -1.55
CA SER A 375 3.20 -11.15 -0.48
C SER A 375 2.55 -11.48 0.87
N THR A 376 3.35 -11.60 1.92
CA THR A 376 2.87 -11.83 3.29
C THR A 376 2.35 -10.53 3.90
N VAL A 377 1.20 -10.62 4.58
CA VAL A 377 0.61 -9.53 5.38
C VAL A 377 0.28 -10.09 6.75
N GLU A 378 0.79 -9.45 7.80
CA GLU A 378 0.55 -9.79 9.19
C GLU A 378 0.02 -8.57 9.94
N MET A 379 -0.92 -8.78 10.85
CA MET A 379 -1.44 -7.75 11.74
C MET A 379 -1.63 -8.31 13.14
N TRP A 380 -1.37 -7.48 14.16
CA TRP A 380 -1.63 -7.80 15.56
C TRP A 380 -2.70 -6.83 16.06
N LEU A 381 -3.87 -7.37 16.39
CA LEU A 381 -5.05 -6.60 16.77
C LEU A 381 -5.22 -6.69 18.30
N ALA A 382 -5.30 -5.56 18.99
CA ALA A 382 -5.38 -5.53 20.46
C ALA A 382 -6.83 -5.39 20.96
N PRO A 383 -7.44 -6.39 21.62
CA PRO A 383 -8.84 -6.31 22.06
C PRO A 383 -9.12 -5.14 23.02
N SER A 384 -8.14 -4.77 23.85
CA SER A 384 -8.21 -3.62 24.77
C SER A 384 -8.32 -2.26 24.06
N LEU A 385 -7.98 -2.18 22.78
CA LEU A 385 -8.13 -1.00 21.92
C LEU A 385 -9.20 -1.22 20.83
N GLY A 386 -10.25 -2.00 21.10
CA GLY A 386 -11.30 -2.28 20.11
C GLY A 386 -10.76 -3.03 18.88
N HIS A 387 -9.80 -3.94 19.09
CA HIS A 387 -9.09 -4.66 18.03
C HIS A 387 -8.34 -3.77 17.02
N LEU A 388 -8.03 -2.51 17.37
CA LEU A 388 -7.16 -1.67 16.54
C LEU A 388 -5.80 -2.34 16.28
N PRO A 389 -5.21 -2.14 15.07
CA PRO A 389 -3.95 -2.76 14.70
C PRO A 389 -2.77 -2.08 15.42
N VAL A 390 -2.23 -2.74 16.45
CA VAL A 390 -1.07 -2.23 17.19
C VAL A 390 0.26 -2.58 16.53
N ARG A 391 0.26 -3.54 15.60
CA ARG A 391 1.38 -3.79 14.69
C ARG A 391 0.89 -4.24 13.33
N LEU A 392 1.54 -3.77 12.27
CA LEU A 392 1.29 -4.15 10.87
C LEU A 392 2.62 -4.47 10.19
N ARG A 393 2.80 -5.71 9.70
CA ARG A 393 4.00 -6.13 8.98
C ARG A 393 3.63 -6.63 7.58
N VAL A 394 4.30 -6.10 6.58
CA VAL A 394 4.12 -6.48 5.16
C VAL A 394 5.48 -6.88 4.60
N THR A 395 5.54 -8.05 3.96
CA THR A 395 6.69 -8.53 3.21
C THR A 395 6.28 -8.71 1.76
N GLN A 396 6.93 -7.97 0.86
CA GLN A 396 6.71 -8.08 -0.58
C GLN A 396 7.44 -9.30 -1.14
N SER A 397 7.01 -9.75 -2.33
CA SER A 397 7.65 -10.86 -3.07
C SER A 397 9.11 -10.60 -3.45
N SER A 398 9.53 -9.33 -3.47
CA SER A 398 10.91 -8.86 -3.61
C SER A 398 11.78 -9.03 -2.36
N GLY A 399 11.20 -9.46 -1.23
CA GLY A 399 11.85 -9.43 0.08
C GLY A 399 11.82 -8.06 0.77
N ASP A 400 11.26 -7.01 0.14
CA ASP A 400 11.11 -5.70 0.79
C ASP A 400 10.13 -5.81 1.99
N VAL A 401 10.48 -5.20 3.12
CA VAL A 401 9.69 -5.26 4.37
C VAL A 401 9.28 -3.86 4.83
N ALA A 402 8.08 -3.75 5.38
CA ALA A 402 7.65 -2.66 6.26
C ALA A 402 7.01 -3.27 7.52
N ASP A 403 7.53 -2.92 8.70
CA ASP A 403 7.09 -3.39 10.02
C ASP A 403 6.79 -2.15 10.88
N GLN A 404 5.50 -1.89 11.06
CA GLN A 404 4.95 -0.71 11.71
C GLN A 404 4.48 -1.10 13.12
N GLN A 405 5.03 -0.48 14.16
CA GLN A 405 4.74 -0.78 15.57
C GLN A 405 4.16 0.46 16.25
N LEU A 406 3.07 0.29 17.01
CA LEU A 406 2.40 1.41 17.68
C LEU A 406 3.37 2.13 18.62
N ARG A 407 3.56 3.43 18.39
CA ARG A 407 4.54 4.27 19.09
C ARG A 407 4.07 4.73 20.47
N GLN A 408 2.78 5.04 20.56
CA GLN A 408 2.13 5.56 21.76
C GLN A 408 0.65 5.16 21.76
N MET A 409 -0.01 5.27 22.91
CA MET A 409 -1.46 5.10 23.00
C MET A 409 -2.20 6.16 22.15
N PRO A 410 -3.35 5.80 21.53
CA PRO A 410 -4.22 6.72 20.79
C PRO A 410 -4.93 7.77 21.66
#